data_AF-A0A376Y6D2-F1
#
_entry.id   AF-A0A376Y6D2-F1
#
_cell.length_a   1.000
_cell.length_b   1.000
_cell.length_c   1.000
_cell.angle_alpha   90.00
_cell.angle_beta   90.00
_cell.angle_gamma   90.00
#
_symmetry.space_group_name_H-M   'P 1'
#
loop_
_entity.id
_entity.type
_entity.pdbx_description
1 polymer ?
#
loop_
_entity_poly.entity_id
_entity_poly.type
_entity_poly.pdbx_seq_one_letter_code
_entity_poly.pdbx_strand_id
1 'polypeptide(L)'
;MVVVAYGLILPKAVLEMPRLGCINVHGSLLPRWRGAAPIQRSLWAGDAETGVTIMQMDVGLDTGDMLYKLSCPITAEDTSGTLYDKLAELGPQGLITTLKQLADGTAKPEVQDETLVTYAEKLSKEEARIDWSLSAAQLERCIRAFNPWPMSWLEIEGQPVKVWKASVIDTATNAAPGTILEANKQGIQVATGDGILNLLSLQPAGKKAMSAQDLLNSRREWFVPGNRLV
;
A
#
# COMPACT_ATOMS: atom_id res chain seq x y z
N MET A 1 25.36 -0.45 14.12
CA MET A 1 24.66 0.75 13.59
C MET A 1 23.20 0.40 13.41
N VAL A 2 22.28 1.32 13.69
CA VAL A 2 20.85 1.14 13.42
C VAL A 2 20.50 1.92 12.16
N VAL A 3 19.79 1.28 11.23
CA VAL A 3 19.39 1.84 9.95
C VAL A 3 17.87 1.76 9.85
N VAL A 4 17.24 2.87 9.44
CA VAL A 4 15.78 2.93 9.23
C VAL A 4 15.54 3.87 8.06
N ALA A 5 14.91 3.37 7.00
CA ALA A 5 14.50 4.18 5.83
C ALA A 5 15.60 5.13 5.28
N TYR A 6 16.86 4.67 5.24
CA TYR A 6 18.01 5.51 4.90
C TYR A 6 18.18 5.77 3.40
N GLY A 7 17.63 4.90 2.54
CA GLY A 7 17.57 5.10 1.09
C GLY A 7 18.89 4.91 0.33
N LEU A 8 19.98 4.57 1.02
CA LEU A 8 21.29 4.27 0.43
C LEU A 8 21.70 2.82 0.71
N ILE A 9 22.33 2.20 -0.28
CA ILE A 9 22.97 0.89 -0.12
C ILE A 9 24.22 1.07 0.76
N LEU A 10 24.33 0.26 1.81
CA LEU A 10 25.52 0.25 2.66
C LEU A 10 26.56 -0.71 2.08
N PRO A 11 27.78 -0.23 1.74
CA PRO A 11 28.83 -1.12 1.26
C PRO A 11 29.29 -2.05 2.38
N LYS A 12 29.81 -3.23 2.00
CA LYS A 12 30.31 -4.24 2.94
C LYS A 12 31.24 -3.66 4.01
N ALA A 13 32.17 -2.79 3.63
CA ALA A 13 33.08 -2.13 4.56
C ALA A 13 32.34 -1.37 5.67
N VAL A 14 31.22 -0.71 5.38
CA VAL A 14 30.39 -0.01 6.38
C VAL A 14 29.59 -1.00 7.21
N LEU A 15 29.07 -2.07 6.59
CA LEU A 15 28.34 -3.12 7.31
C LEU A 15 29.19 -3.77 8.40
N GLU A 16 30.48 -3.98 8.14
CA GLU A 16 31.44 -4.65 9.02
C GLU A 16 32.13 -3.71 10.03
N MET A 17 31.98 -2.38 9.89
CA MET A 17 32.63 -1.40 10.78
C MET A 17 32.16 -1.48 12.25
N PRO A 18 30.84 -1.52 12.55
CA PRO A 18 30.41 -1.62 13.94
C PRO A 18 30.64 -3.03 14.50
N ARG A 19 31.02 -3.13 15.77
CA ARG A 19 31.25 -4.41 16.47
C ARG A 19 30.12 -5.44 16.32
N LEU A 20 28.87 -4.97 16.25
CA LEU A 20 27.66 -5.81 16.10
C LEU A 20 27.04 -5.67 14.69
N GLY A 21 27.81 -5.19 13.72
CA GLY A 21 27.34 -4.89 12.38
C GLY A 21 26.24 -3.83 12.32
N CYS A 22 25.37 -3.97 11.32
CA CYS A 22 24.26 -3.05 11.07
C CYS A 22 22.94 -3.80 11.17
N ILE A 23 21.96 -3.22 11.86
CA ILE A 23 20.59 -3.75 11.91
C ILE A 23 19.63 -2.76 11.25
N ASN A 24 18.58 -3.27 10.62
CA ASN A 24 17.55 -2.49 9.95
C ASN A 24 16.16 -2.76 10.53
N VAL A 25 15.33 -1.72 10.60
CA VAL A 25 13.88 -1.86 10.86
C VAL A 25 13.17 -1.87 9.51
N HIS A 26 12.68 -3.04 9.09
CA HIS A 26 11.97 -3.22 7.83
C HIS A 26 10.45 -3.24 8.03
N GLY A 27 9.70 -2.57 7.16
CA GLY A 27 8.25 -2.39 7.28
C GLY A 27 7.39 -3.53 6.74
N SER A 28 7.87 -4.78 6.83
CA SER A 28 7.08 -5.97 6.55
C SER A 28 7.46 -7.13 7.47
N LEU A 29 6.70 -8.23 7.36
CA LEU A 29 7.07 -9.54 7.87
C LEU A 29 7.93 -10.25 6.82
N LEU A 30 9.26 -10.11 6.93
CA LEU A 30 10.19 -10.80 6.04
C LEU A 30 10.03 -12.34 6.18
N PRO A 31 10.25 -13.10 5.10
CA PRO A 31 10.84 -12.70 3.80
C PRO A 31 9.88 -12.02 2.80
N ARG A 32 8.61 -11.87 3.13
CA ARG A 32 7.63 -11.22 2.25
C ARG A 32 7.88 -9.71 2.17
N TRP A 33 7.76 -9.14 0.98
CA TRP A 33 7.92 -7.70 0.71
C TRP A 33 9.31 -7.12 1.00
N ARG A 34 10.37 -7.77 0.52
CA ARG A 34 11.69 -7.12 0.40
C ARG A 34 11.59 -5.88 -0.50
N GLY A 35 12.36 -4.83 -0.24
CA GLY A 35 12.47 -3.67 -1.12
C GLY A 35 11.71 -2.42 -0.66
N ALA A 36 11.26 -1.62 -1.62
CA ALA A 36 11.07 -0.18 -1.43
C ALA A 36 9.69 0.25 -0.90
N ALA A 37 8.63 -0.52 -1.12
CA ALA A 37 7.25 -0.13 -0.76
C ALA A 37 6.47 -1.21 0.02
N PRO A 38 7.04 -1.82 1.07
CA PRO A 38 6.44 -2.98 1.73
C PRO A 38 5.04 -2.71 2.31
N ILE A 39 4.85 -1.53 2.92
CA ILE A 39 3.58 -1.13 3.54
C ILE A 39 2.47 -1.10 2.49
N GLN A 40 2.74 -0.41 1.38
CA GLN A 40 1.79 -0.22 0.30
C GLN A 40 1.46 -1.54 -0.39
N ARG A 41 2.47 -2.38 -0.61
CA ARG A 41 2.33 -3.65 -1.33
C ARG A 41 1.58 -4.71 -0.53
N SER A 42 1.76 -4.75 0.79
CA SER A 42 0.96 -5.62 1.66
C SER A 42 -0.55 -5.33 1.56
N LEU A 43 -0.90 -4.05 1.54
CA LEU A 43 -2.29 -3.61 1.41
C LEU A 43 -2.83 -3.85 -0.02
N TRP A 44 -2.04 -3.50 -1.04
CA TRP A 44 -2.37 -3.70 -2.45
C TRP A 44 -2.66 -5.18 -2.78
N ALA A 45 -1.89 -6.11 -2.21
CA ALA A 45 -2.07 -7.54 -2.40
C ALA A 45 -3.27 -8.11 -1.61
N GLY A 46 -3.77 -7.36 -0.63
CA GLY A 46 -4.84 -7.82 0.27
C GLY A 46 -4.34 -8.79 1.33
N ASP A 47 -3.11 -8.63 1.82
CA ASP A 47 -2.61 -9.41 2.96
C ASP A 47 -3.48 -9.14 4.21
N ALA A 48 -3.71 -10.17 5.04
CA ALA A 48 -4.51 -10.03 6.25
C ALA A 48 -3.75 -9.35 7.40
N GLU A 49 -2.42 -9.49 7.40
CA GLU A 49 -1.52 -8.86 8.37
C GLU A 49 -0.23 -8.41 7.69
N THR A 50 0.44 -7.45 8.31
CA THR A 50 1.81 -7.07 8.01
C THR A 50 2.55 -6.85 9.34
N GLY A 51 3.69 -6.16 9.33
CA GLY A 51 4.43 -5.92 10.55
C GLY A 51 5.76 -5.23 10.33
N VAL A 52 6.59 -5.32 11.36
CA VAL A 52 7.99 -4.91 11.30
C VAL A 52 8.88 -6.11 11.53
N THR A 53 9.98 -6.17 10.78
CA THR A 53 11.08 -7.12 11.02
C THR A 53 12.32 -6.33 11.35
N ILE A 54 12.95 -6.64 12.48
CA ILE A 54 14.31 -6.20 12.77
C ILE A 54 15.23 -7.24 12.15
N MET A 55 16.04 -6.81 11.17
CA MET A 55 16.96 -7.71 10.48
C MET A 55 18.41 -7.31 10.72
N GLN A 56 19.29 -8.30 10.79
CA GLN A 56 20.71 -8.09 10.59
C GLN A 56 20.91 -7.77 9.12
N MET A 57 21.59 -6.66 8.81
CA MET A 57 21.87 -6.30 7.42
C MET A 57 23.03 -7.13 6.89
N ASP A 58 22.88 -7.55 5.63
CA ASP A 58 23.93 -8.16 4.81
C ASP A 58 24.12 -7.36 3.51
N VAL A 59 24.84 -7.92 2.55
CA VAL A 59 25.15 -7.24 1.27
C VAL A 59 23.97 -7.20 0.29
N GLY A 60 22.95 -8.04 0.50
CA GLY A 60 21.79 -8.11 -0.37
C GLY A 60 20.71 -7.11 0.02
N LEU A 61 19.68 -7.00 -0.82
CA LEU A 61 18.53 -6.15 -0.57
C LEU A 61 17.55 -6.88 0.35
N ASP A 62 17.54 -6.52 1.62
CA ASP A 62 16.67 -7.07 2.66
C ASP A 62 16.74 -8.61 2.79
N THR A 63 17.94 -9.19 2.59
CA THR A 63 18.17 -10.65 2.62
C THR A 63 18.69 -11.17 3.95
N GLY A 64 19.24 -10.30 4.80
CA GLY A 64 19.88 -10.73 6.03
C GLY A 64 18.94 -11.31 7.09
N ASP A 65 19.53 -12.00 8.05
CA ASP A 65 18.80 -12.79 9.05
C ASP A 65 17.84 -11.94 9.89
N MET A 66 16.68 -12.51 10.19
CA MET A 66 15.63 -11.85 10.95
C MET A 66 15.89 -12.06 12.44
N LEU A 67 15.95 -10.96 13.19
CA LEU A 67 16.25 -10.98 14.62
C LEU A 67 14.98 -10.93 15.47
N TYR A 68 13.97 -10.19 15.01
CA TYR A 68 12.72 -10.00 15.73
C TYR A 68 11.59 -9.59 14.78
N LYS A 69 10.37 -10.04 15.05
CA LYS A 69 9.17 -9.70 14.27
C LYS A 69 8.04 -9.25 15.20
N LEU A 70 7.26 -8.27 14.75
CA LEU A 70 6.00 -7.86 15.36
C LEU A 70 4.98 -7.71 14.25
N SER A 71 3.82 -8.37 14.36
CA SER A 71 2.74 -8.26 13.38
C SER A 71 1.63 -7.31 13.83
N CYS A 72 0.87 -6.81 12.86
CA CYS A 72 -0.39 -6.12 13.06
C CYS A 72 -1.39 -6.46 11.94
N PRO A 73 -2.69 -6.51 12.24
CA PRO A 73 -3.71 -6.74 11.23
C PRO A 73 -3.86 -5.55 10.29
N ILE A 74 -4.12 -5.83 9.02
CA ILE A 74 -4.57 -4.85 8.04
C ILE A 74 -6.11 -4.86 8.05
N THR A 75 -6.74 -3.76 8.43
CA THR A 75 -8.20 -3.66 8.47
C THR A 75 -8.77 -3.22 7.12
N ALA A 76 -10.09 -3.33 6.97
CA ALA A 76 -10.77 -2.93 5.73
C ALA A 76 -10.66 -1.41 5.46
N GLU A 77 -10.43 -0.61 6.50
CA GLU A 77 -10.33 0.85 6.46
C GLU A 77 -8.90 1.35 6.39
N ASP A 78 -7.91 0.47 6.57
CA ASP A 78 -6.52 0.89 6.52
C ASP A 78 -6.17 1.43 5.15
N THR A 79 -5.36 2.50 5.16
CA THR A 79 -4.63 3.04 4.02
C THR A 79 -3.14 2.88 4.29
N SER A 80 -2.29 3.12 3.31
CA SER A 80 -0.85 3.12 3.58
C SER A 80 -0.42 4.18 4.58
N GLY A 81 -1.14 5.31 4.67
CA GLY A 81 -0.92 6.31 5.72
C GLY A 81 -1.22 5.77 7.13
N THR A 82 -2.41 5.21 7.35
CA THR A 82 -2.78 4.68 8.68
C THR A 82 -1.94 3.46 9.06
N LEU A 83 -1.59 2.62 8.09
CA LEU A 83 -0.73 1.46 8.32
C LEU A 83 0.71 1.89 8.63
N TYR A 84 1.21 2.94 7.98
CA TYR A 84 2.49 3.56 8.33
C TYR A 84 2.51 4.01 9.79
N ASP A 85 1.46 4.68 10.27
CA ASP A 85 1.38 5.15 11.66
C ASP A 85 1.46 3.98 12.65
N LYS A 86 0.70 2.89 12.40
CA LYS A 86 0.77 1.65 13.20
C LYS A 86 2.18 1.06 13.25
N LEU A 87 2.85 0.99 12.10
CA LEU A 87 4.19 0.42 11.99
C LEU A 87 5.26 1.34 12.59
N ALA A 88 5.07 2.66 12.56
CA ALA A 88 5.93 3.64 13.21
C ALA A 88 5.88 3.53 14.74
N GLU A 89 4.78 3.03 15.31
CA GLU A 89 4.69 2.69 16.74
C GLU A 89 5.31 1.33 17.07
N LEU A 90 5.18 0.33 16.19
CA LEU A 90 5.71 -1.02 16.41
C LEU A 90 7.23 -1.12 16.19
N GLY A 91 7.76 -0.42 15.19
CA GLY A 91 9.19 -0.43 14.83
C GLY A 91 10.12 -0.14 16.02
N PRO A 92 9.92 0.96 16.77
CA PRO A 92 10.70 1.27 17.96
C PRO A 92 10.63 0.18 19.03
N GLN A 93 9.48 -0.46 19.24
CA GLN A 93 9.32 -1.52 20.24
C GLN A 93 10.16 -2.76 19.87
N GLY A 94 10.08 -3.18 18.61
CA GLY A 94 10.89 -4.28 18.08
C GLY A 94 12.39 -3.96 18.16
N LEU A 95 12.76 -2.74 17.79
CA LEU A 95 14.15 -2.28 17.81
C LEU A 95 14.73 -2.30 19.23
N ILE A 96 14.04 -1.72 20.22
CA ILE A 96 14.53 -1.68 21.61
C ILE A 96 14.67 -3.09 22.19
N THR A 97 13.71 -3.97 21.90
CA THR A 97 13.80 -5.39 22.32
C THR A 97 15.02 -6.06 21.70
N THR A 98 15.24 -5.88 20.41
CA THR A 98 16.38 -6.48 19.69
C THR A 98 17.72 -5.94 20.20
N LEU A 99 17.82 -4.64 20.47
CA LEU A 99 19.06 -4.04 21.01
C LEU A 99 19.43 -4.63 22.38
N LYS A 100 18.45 -4.89 23.25
CA LYS A 100 18.69 -5.58 24.53
C LYS A 100 19.20 -7.01 24.31
N GLN A 101 18.52 -7.77 23.45
CA GLN A 101 18.93 -9.15 23.13
C GLN A 101 20.35 -9.23 22.54
N LEU A 102 20.72 -8.29 21.67
CA LEU A 102 22.07 -8.20 21.11
C LEU A 102 23.12 -7.81 22.16
N ALA A 103 22.78 -6.92 23.08
CA ALA A 103 23.68 -6.53 24.17
C ALA A 103 23.94 -7.70 25.13
N ASP A 104 22.90 -8.48 25.43
CA ASP A 104 22.96 -9.63 26.34
C ASP A 104 23.48 -10.92 25.66
N GLY A 105 23.71 -10.90 24.34
CA GLY A 105 24.13 -12.07 23.57
C GLY A 105 23.06 -13.17 23.46
N THR A 106 21.78 -12.79 23.57
CA THR A 106 20.62 -13.73 23.57
C THR A 106 19.80 -13.68 22.28
N ALA A 107 20.13 -12.79 21.34
CA ALA A 107 19.48 -12.71 20.04
C ALA A 107 19.61 -14.04 19.27
N LYS A 108 18.54 -14.43 18.56
CA LYS A 108 18.49 -15.66 17.76
C LYS A 108 18.17 -15.30 16.30
N PRO A 109 19.19 -15.14 15.44
CA PRO A 109 18.97 -14.87 14.03
C PRO A 109 18.24 -16.04 13.34
N GLU A 110 17.22 -15.73 12.57
CA GLU A 110 16.45 -16.65 11.73
C GLU A 110 16.77 -16.35 10.26
N VAL A 111 17.37 -17.32 9.56
CA VAL A 111 17.65 -17.22 8.12
C VAL A 111 16.33 -17.15 7.37
N GLN A 112 16.24 -16.24 6.40
CA GLN A 112 15.06 -16.09 5.54
C GLN A 112 14.85 -17.32 4.64
N ASP A 113 13.61 -17.78 4.54
CA ASP A 113 13.22 -18.80 3.56
C ASP A 113 13.04 -18.15 2.19
N GLU A 114 14.00 -18.40 1.29
CA GLU A 114 13.99 -17.84 -0.07
C GLU A 114 12.77 -18.25 -0.91
N THR A 115 12.07 -19.35 -0.56
CA THR A 115 10.86 -19.79 -1.28
C THR A 115 9.64 -18.92 -0.98
N LEU A 116 9.69 -18.13 0.09
CA LEU A 116 8.60 -17.25 0.55
C LEU A 116 8.84 -15.77 0.20
N VAL A 117 9.95 -15.46 -0.48
CA VAL A 117 10.34 -14.09 -0.82
C VAL A 117 9.40 -13.49 -1.85
N THR A 118 8.97 -12.25 -1.58
CA THR A 118 8.33 -11.39 -2.57
C THR A 118 8.98 -10.01 -2.54
N TYR A 119 8.87 -9.27 -3.64
CA TYR A 119 9.44 -7.93 -3.77
C TYR A 119 8.36 -6.86 -3.81
N ALA A 120 8.58 -5.80 -3.04
CA ALA A 120 7.74 -4.64 -2.94
C ALA A 120 8.28 -3.51 -3.81
N GLU A 121 7.91 -3.54 -5.09
CA GLU A 121 8.30 -2.51 -6.05
C GLU A 121 7.79 -1.13 -5.67
N LYS A 122 8.59 -0.10 -5.96
CA LYS A 122 8.23 1.29 -5.73
C LYS A 122 6.98 1.66 -6.55
N LEU A 123 6.05 2.38 -5.92
CA LEU A 123 4.86 2.86 -6.62
C LEU A 123 5.21 3.92 -7.67
N SER A 124 4.38 4.04 -8.70
CA SER A 124 4.50 5.05 -9.75
C SER A 124 3.16 5.76 -10.00
N LYS A 125 3.18 6.96 -10.59
CA LYS A 125 1.93 7.67 -10.91
C LYS A 125 1.15 6.94 -12.00
N GLU A 126 1.87 6.28 -12.89
CA GLU A 126 1.36 5.52 -14.02
C GLU A 126 0.58 4.29 -13.52
N GLU A 127 1.14 3.55 -12.56
CA GLU A 127 0.48 2.42 -11.89
C GLU A 127 -0.79 2.83 -11.14
N ALA A 128 -0.85 4.06 -10.63
CA ALA A 128 -2.01 4.55 -9.90
C ALA A 128 -3.15 5.05 -10.79
N ARG A 129 -2.99 5.01 -12.11
CA ARG A 129 -4.13 5.16 -13.01
C ARG A 129 -5.05 3.96 -12.84
N ILE A 130 -6.33 4.20 -12.63
CA ILE A 130 -7.33 3.14 -12.50
C ILE A 130 -7.40 2.36 -13.81
N ASP A 131 -7.09 1.07 -13.73
CA ASP A 131 -7.34 0.10 -14.79
C ASP A 131 -8.66 -0.62 -14.50
N TRP A 132 -9.72 -0.19 -15.21
CA TRP A 132 -11.06 -0.74 -15.03
C TRP A 132 -11.16 -2.24 -15.34
N SER A 133 -10.19 -2.82 -16.06
CA SER A 133 -10.17 -4.26 -16.35
C SER A 133 -9.89 -5.14 -15.13
N LEU A 134 -9.36 -4.56 -14.04
CA LEU A 134 -9.18 -5.24 -12.76
C LEU A 134 -10.52 -5.45 -12.06
N SER A 135 -10.56 -6.32 -11.05
CA SER A 135 -11.74 -6.48 -10.21
C SER A 135 -11.97 -5.26 -9.31
N ALA A 136 -13.21 -5.01 -8.93
CA ALA A 136 -13.57 -3.95 -7.99
C ALA A 136 -12.82 -4.10 -6.65
N ALA A 137 -12.64 -5.34 -6.18
CA ALA A 137 -11.86 -5.61 -4.96
C ALA A 137 -10.39 -5.21 -5.10
N GLN A 138 -9.77 -5.46 -6.26
CA GLN A 138 -8.39 -5.06 -6.49
C GLN A 138 -8.26 -3.54 -6.61
N LEU A 139 -9.18 -2.87 -7.31
CA LEU A 139 -9.19 -1.41 -7.43
C LEU A 139 -9.42 -0.72 -6.09
N GLU A 140 -10.30 -1.26 -5.25
CA GLU A 140 -10.52 -0.76 -3.89
C GLU A 140 -9.24 -0.84 -3.05
N ARG A 141 -8.50 -1.94 -3.12
CA ARG A 141 -7.19 -2.09 -2.47
C ARG A 141 -6.17 -1.10 -3.03
N CYS A 142 -6.11 -0.88 -4.34
CA CYS A 142 -5.25 0.14 -4.95
C CYS A 142 -5.57 1.55 -4.43
N ILE A 143 -6.85 1.90 -4.28
CA ILE A 143 -7.27 3.21 -3.74
C ILE A 143 -6.74 3.42 -2.32
N ARG A 144 -6.82 2.39 -1.46
CA ARG A 144 -6.28 2.46 -0.10
C ARG A 144 -4.74 2.41 -0.06
N ALA A 145 -4.11 1.58 -0.90
CA ALA A 145 -2.66 1.37 -0.93
C ALA A 145 -1.90 2.57 -1.48
N PHE A 146 -2.51 3.31 -2.39
CA PHE A 146 -1.88 4.48 -3.00
C PHE A 146 -2.19 5.76 -2.23
N ASN A 147 -2.86 5.68 -1.08
CA ASN A 147 -3.13 6.81 -0.20
C ASN A 147 -2.10 6.82 0.95
N PRO A 148 -1.23 7.86 1.06
CA PRO A 148 -1.39 9.22 0.50
C PRO A 148 -0.63 9.53 -0.79
N TRP A 149 0.18 8.60 -1.30
CA TRP A 149 0.90 8.77 -2.56
C TRP A 149 0.99 7.45 -3.32
N PRO A 150 0.80 7.44 -4.65
CA PRO A 150 0.56 8.59 -5.55
C PRO A 150 -0.91 9.06 -5.67
N MET A 151 -1.84 8.43 -4.94
CA MET A 151 -3.30 8.48 -5.07
C MET A 151 -3.80 7.82 -6.36
N SER A 152 -4.73 6.87 -6.23
CA SER A 152 -5.43 6.31 -7.39
C SER A 152 -6.18 7.43 -8.13
N TRP A 153 -6.17 7.40 -9.47
CA TRP A 153 -6.77 8.46 -10.28
C TRP A 153 -7.35 7.94 -11.59
N LEU A 154 -8.30 8.67 -12.15
CA LEU A 154 -8.82 8.47 -13.50
C LEU A 154 -8.83 9.79 -14.28
N GLU A 155 -9.03 9.71 -15.58
CA GLU A 155 -9.16 10.89 -16.43
C GLU A 155 -10.62 11.17 -16.76
N ILE A 156 -11.05 12.42 -16.61
CA ILE A 156 -12.37 12.89 -17.05
C ILE A 156 -12.15 14.20 -17.81
N GLU A 157 -12.63 14.27 -19.06
CA GLU A 157 -12.46 15.44 -19.93
C GLU A 157 -11.00 15.94 -20.01
N GLY A 158 -10.04 15.01 -20.06
CA GLY A 158 -8.60 15.33 -20.12
C GLY A 158 -8.00 15.86 -18.81
N GLN A 159 -8.72 15.77 -17.69
CA GLN A 159 -8.26 16.20 -16.37
C GLN A 159 -8.15 15.03 -15.40
N PRO A 160 -7.08 14.96 -14.57
CA PRO A 160 -6.95 13.92 -13.56
C PRO A 160 -7.90 14.17 -12.39
N VAL A 161 -8.66 13.15 -12.02
CA VAL A 161 -9.52 13.11 -10.84
C VAL A 161 -9.02 12.01 -9.92
N LYS A 162 -8.56 12.37 -8.73
CA LYS A 162 -8.10 11.39 -7.73
C LYS A 162 -9.28 10.76 -7.03
N VAL A 163 -9.16 9.48 -6.68
CA VAL A 163 -10.14 8.73 -5.88
C VAL A 163 -9.56 8.52 -4.49
N TRP A 164 -10.30 8.98 -3.48
CA TRP A 164 -9.89 8.92 -2.08
C TRP A 164 -10.53 7.78 -1.31
N LYS A 165 -11.76 7.42 -1.69
CA LYS A 165 -12.53 6.36 -1.05
C LYS A 165 -13.46 5.70 -2.05
N ALA A 166 -13.53 4.38 -2.00
CA ALA A 166 -14.49 3.57 -2.73
C ALA A 166 -14.96 2.40 -1.87
N SER A 167 -15.98 1.68 -2.35
CA SER A 167 -16.41 0.40 -1.79
C SER A 167 -16.69 -0.59 -2.91
N VAL A 168 -16.67 -1.88 -2.58
CA VAL A 168 -17.00 -2.96 -3.52
C VAL A 168 -18.48 -3.29 -3.40
N ILE A 169 -19.14 -3.47 -4.54
CA ILE A 169 -20.46 -4.11 -4.65
C ILE A 169 -20.23 -5.42 -5.39
N ASP A 170 -20.41 -6.53 -4.66
CA ASP A 170 -20.20 -7.89 -5.15
C ASP A 170 -21.41 -8.39 -5.96
N THR A 171 -21.64 -7.72 -7.08
CA THR A 171 -22.71 -8.02 -8.04
C THR A 171 -22.11 -8.08 -9.43
N ALA A 172 -22.32 -9.20 -10.13
CA ALA A 172 -21.91 -9.35 -11.51
C ALA A 172 -22.67 -8.35 -12.42
N THR A 173 -21.98 -7.85 -13.44
CA THR A 173 -22.55 -6.97 -14.46
C THR A 173 -22.08 -7.39 -15.84
N ASN A 174 -22.95 -7.24 -16.83
CA ASN A 174 -22.61 -7.47 -18.25
C ASN A 174 -22.13 -6.18 -18.94
N ALA A 175 -22.08 -5.06 -18.22
CA ALA A 175 -21.57 -3.81 -18.76
C ALA A 175 -20.06 -3.89 -18.97
N ALA A 176 -19.55 -3.17 -19.98
CA ALA A 176 -18.12 -3.12 -20.22
C ALA A 176 -17.38 -2.45 -19.04
N PRO A 177 -16.15 -2.89 -18.71
CA PRO A 177 -15.34 -2.23 -17.70
C PRO A 177 -15.17 -0.73 -17.96
N GLY A 178 -15.39 0.08 -16.93
CA GLY A 178 -15.41 1.54 -16.96
C GLY A 178 -16.79 2.15 -17.19
N THR A 179 -17.82 1.35 -17.53
CA THR A 179 -19.19 1.87 -17.73
C THR A 179 -19.80 2.30 -16.40
N ILE A 180 -20.33 3.53 -16.37
CA ILE A 180 -21.07 4.06 -15.24
C ILE A 180 -22.45 3.42 -15.22
N LEU A 181 -22.75 2.69 -14.15
CA LEU A 181 -24.02 1.98 -13.97
C LEU A 181 -25.05 2.89 -13.29
N GLU A 182 -24.61 3.60 -12.26
CA GLU A 182 -25.46 4.48 -11.46
C GLU A 182 -24.63 5.63 -10.88
N ALA A 183 -25.23 6.81 -10.75
CA ALA A 183 -24.61 7.97 -10.13
C ALA A 183 -25.63 8.70 -9.26
N ASN A 184 -25.52 8.54 -7.95
CA ASN A 184 -26.46 9.07 -6.97
C ASN A 184 -25.75 9.46 -5.65
N LYS A 185 -26.52 9.77 -4.60
CA LYS A 185 -25.97 10.18 -3.29
C LYS A 185 -25.20 9.06 -2.56
N GLN A 186 -25.43 7.79 -2.92
CA GLN A 186 -24.72 6.64 -2.38
C GLN A 186 -23.37 6.38 -3.07
N GLY A 187 -23.11 7.03 -4.21
CA GLY A 187 -21.84 6.98 -4.92
C GLY A 187 -21.99 6.94 -6.43
N ILE A 188 -20.86 6.77 -7.10
CA ILE A 188 -20.77 6.57 -8.55
C ILE A 188 -20.32 5.12 -8.78
N GLN A 189 -21.25 4.29 -9.23
CA GLN A 189 -21.04 2.86 -9.47
C GLN A 189 -20.51 2.64 -10.87
N VAL A 190 -19.33 2.02 -10.95
CA VAL A 190 -18.62 1.77 -12.22
C VAL A 190 -18.40 0.28 -12.36
N ALA A 191 -18.78 -0.27 -13.52
CA ALA A 191 -18.49 -1.65 -13.88
C ALA A 191 -16.98 -1.86 -13.98
N THR A 192 -16.50 -3.00 -13.49
CA THR A 192 -15.08 -3.38 -13.55
C THR A 192 -14.92 -4.72 -14.27
N GLY A 193 -13.72 -5.29 -14.30
CA GLY A 193 -13.53 -6.65 -14.84
C GLY A 193 -14.28 -7.72 -14.04
N ASP A 194 -14.49 -7.48 -12.75
CA ASP A 194 -15.27 -8.34 -11.87
C ASP A 194 -15.85 -7.54 -10.69
N GLY A 195 -17.17 -7.58 -10.54
CA GLY A 195 -17.92 -6.75 -9.59
C GLY A 195 -18.02 -5.28 -9.99
N ILE A 196 -18.52 -4.46 -9.07
CA ILE A 196 -18.79 -3.03 -9.26
C ILE A 196 -18.00 -2.22 -8.23
N LEU A 197 -17.27 -1.21 -8.69
CA LEU A 197 -16.58 -0.26 -7.81
C LEU A 197 -17.47 0.97 -7.60
N ASN A 198 -17.83 1.24 -6.35
CA ASN A 198 -18.62 2.41 -5.98
C ASN A 198 -17.70 3.52 -5.46
N LEU A 199 -17.52 4.59 -6.23
CA LEU A 199 -16.69 5.73 -5.86
C LEU A 199 -17.46 6.62 -4.88
N LEU A 200 -16.85 6.86 -3.71
CA LEU A 200 -17.49 7.57 -2.59
C LEU A 200 -16.92 8.98 -2.36
N SER A 201 -15.61 9.15 -2.59
CA SER A 201 -14.91 10.42 -2.43
C SER A 201 -13.89 10.62 -3.54
N LEU A 202 -13.97 11.77 -4.21
CA LEU A 202 -13.13 12.12 -5.35
C LEU A 202 -12.55 13.54 -5.19
N GLN A 203 -11.47 13.82 -5.90
CA GLN A 203 -10.82 15.11 -5.89
C GLN A 203 -10.49 15.55 -7.33
N PRO A 204 -11.31 16.44 -7.92
CA PRO A 204 -10.96 17.13 -9.15
C PRO A 204 -9.69 17.99 -8.98
N ALA A 205 -8.96 18.18 -10.08
CA ALA A 205 -7.76 19.01 -10.10
C ALA A 205 -8.03 20.42 -9.49
N GLY A 206 -7.14 20.86 -8.59
CA GLY A 206 -7.25 22.16 -7.93
C GLY A 206 -8.36 22.29 -6.87
N LYS A 207 -9.07 21.22 -6.53
CA LYS A 207 -10.12 21.21 -5.49
C LYS A 207 -9.70 20.37 -4.27
N LYS A 208 -10.44 20.53 -3.17
CA LYS A 208 -10.39 19.58 -2.04
C LYS A 208 -11.12 18.30 -2.43
N ALA A 209 -10.77 17.19 -1.77
CA ALA A 209 -11.57 15.97 -1.87
C ALA A 209 -13.00 16.25 -1.38
N MET A 210 -13.98 15.66 -2.05
CA MET A 210 -15.40 15.87 -1.80
C MET A 210 -16.18 14.57 -2.00
N SER A 211 -17.38 14.49 -1.42
CA SER A 211 -18.24 13.33 -1.59
C SER A 211 -18.69 13.18 -3.05
N ALA A 212 -19.05 11.97 -3.45
CA ALA A 212 -19.67 11.73 -4.75
C ALA A 212 -20.92 12.60 -4.95
N GLN A 213 -21.72 12.81 -3.90
CA GLN A 213 -22.91 13.67 -3.95
C GLN A 213 -22.55 15.13 -4.25
N ASP A 214 -21.55 15.69 -3.56
CA ASP A 214 -21.11 17.08 -3.80
C ASP A 214 -20.56 17.25 -5.22
N LEU A 215 -19.83 16.25 -5.70
CA LEU A 215 -19.33 16.26 -7.05
C LEU A 215 -20.47 16.20 -8.08
N LEU A 216 -21.48 15.33 -7.88
CA LEU A 216 -22.64 15.23 -8.75
C LEU A 216 -23.52 16.49 -8.77
N ASN A 217 -23.55 17.26 -7.68
CA ASN A 217 -24.25 18.55 -7.64
C ASN A 217 -23.60 19.61 -8.54
N SER A 218 -22.29 19.48 -8.81
CA SER A 218 -21.53 20.47 -9.58
C SER A 218 -21.09 20.00 -10.97
N ARG A 219 -21.00 18.69 -11.19
CA ARG A 219 -20.42 18.04 -12.38
C ARG A 219 -21.22 16.79 -12.77
N ARG A 220 -22.55 16.88 -12.80
CA ARG A 220 -23.40 15.71 -13.09
C ARG A 220 -23.15 15.11 -14.47
N GLU A 221 -22.82 15.96 -15.43
CA GLU A 221 -22.52 15.64 -16.82
C GLU A 221 -21.31 14.71 -16.98
N TRP A 222 -20.37 14.71 -16.02
CA TRP A 222 -19.23 13.80 -16.02
C TRP A 222 -19.61 12.35 -15.75
N PHE A 223 -20.74 12.11 -15.08
CA PHE A 223 -21.13 10.80 -14.55
C PHE A 223 -22.49 10.32 -15.05
N VAL A 224 -22.82 10.62 -16.31
CA VAL A 224 -24.06 10.15 -16.92
C VAL A 224 -24.04 8.61 -17.05
N PRO A 225 -25.02 7.87 -16.50
CA PRO A 225 -25.09 6.43 -16.64
C PRO A 225 -25.06 5.98 -18.11
N GLY A 226 -24.34 4.89 -18.39
CA GLY A 226 -24.07 4.39 -19.74
C GLY A 226 -22.78 4.95 -20.37
N ASN A 227 -22.29 6.12 -19.93
CA ASN A 227 -20.98 6.62 -20.34
C ASN A 227 -19.87 5.74 -19.77
N ARG A 228 -18.69 5.80 -20.40
CA ARG A 228 -17.53 4.99 -20.03
C ARG A 228 -16.37 5.87 -19.57
N LEU A 229 -15.86 5.58 -18.39
CA LEU A 229 -14.61 6.11 -17.85
C LEU A 229 -13.46 5.28 -18.43
N VAL A 230 -12.37 5.97 -18.79
CA VAL A 230 -11.16 5.42 -19.41
C VAL A 230 -9.92 5.69 -18.58
#